data_AF-A0AAE5QGJ2-F1
#
_entry.id   AF-A0AAE5QGJ2-F1
#
_cell.length_a   1.000
_cell.length_b   1.000
_cell.length_c   1.000
_cell.angle_alpha   90.00
_cell.angle_beta   90.00
_cell.angle_gamma   90.00
#
_symmetry.space_group_name_H-M   'P 1'
#
loop_
_entity.id
_entity.type
_entity.pdbx_description
1 polymer ?
#
loop_
_entity_poly.entity_id
_entity_poly.type
_entity_poly.pdbx_seq_one_letter_code
_entity_poly.pdbx_strand_id
1 'polypeptide(L)'
;MFKRIWKDPVGSKIIAWSIIGLIGIISVKLTSLAKGITFQQTLRDIYEFKVKIVYVALILLVSFILFQVFKKKRSYYSKAQNKLRKFNRNLDPETGILYKWKVYFKSNGDPFISDLEFYCTKHDDIPLRFIRNNCPMNGCENSRVRLDEFGTKNHIESIVINEWEKN
;
A
#
# COMPACT_ATOMS: atom_id res chain seq x y z
N MET A 1 8.34 6.68 -6.59
CA MET A 1 9.24 5.59 -6.14
C MET A 1 10.67 5.70 -6.69
N PHE A 2 10.92 6.46 -7.78
CA PHE A 2 12.25 6.65 -8.38
C PHE A 2 13.25 7.52 -7.59
N LYS A 3 12.79 8.41 -6.68
CA LYS A 3 13.67 9.30 -5.90
C LYS A 3 14.56 8.61 -4.85
N ARG A 4 14.34 7.33 -4.52
CA ARG A 4 15.15 6.59 -3.53
C ARG A 4 16.28 5.77 -4.13
N ILE A 5 16.30 5.53 -5.43
CA ILE A 5 17.30 4.69 -6.11
C ILE A 5 18.67 5.41 -6.23
N TRP A 6 18.64 6.74 -6.13
CA TRP A 6 19.79 7.62 -6.30
C TRP A 6 20.49 8.04 -4.98
N LYS A 7 20.11 7.45 -3.84
CA LYS A 7 20.79 7.69 -2.56
C LYS A 7 21.92 6.70 -2.24
N ASP A 8 22.13 5.69 -3.08
CA ASP A 8 23.34 4.87 -3.00
C ASP A 8 24.50 5.66 -3.61
N PRO A 9 25.70 5.66 -3.01
CA PRO A 9 26.85 6.34 -3.59
C PRO A 9 27.10 5.73 -4.97
N VAL A 10 26.90 6.53 -6.01
CA VAL A 10 27.00 6.11 -7.43
C VAL A 10 28.35 5.42 -7.70
N GLY A 11 29.38 5.77 -6.94
CA GLY A 11 30.69 5.14 -6.96
C GLY A 11 30.71 3.65 -6.62
N SER A 12 29.91 3.17 -5.65
CA SER A 12 29.93 1.74 -5.28
C SER A 12 29.39 0.84 -6.40
N LYS A 13 28.41 1.35 -7.16
CA LYS A 13 27.84 0.65 -8.32
C LYS A 13 28.83 0.63 -9.48
N ILE A 14 29.51 1.74 -9.76
CA ILE A 14 30.55 1.80 -10.81
C ILE A 14 31.70 0.86 -10.47
N ILE A 15 32.17 0.84 -9.22
CA ILE A 15 33.23 -0.07 -8.76
C ILE A 15 32.80 -1.53 -8.92
N ALA A 16 31.56 -1.89 -8.58
CA ALA A 16 31.05 -3.24 -8.77
C ALA A 16 31.02 -3.65 -10.26
N TRP A 17 30.54 -2.79 -11.16
CA TRP A 17 30.56 -3.06 -12.60
C TRP A 17 31.99 -3.20 -13.15
N SER A 18 32.92 -2.38 -12.67
CA SER A 18 34.34 -2.48 -13.04
C SER A 18 34.96 -3.80 -12.58
N ILE A 19 34.70 -4.23 -11.34
CA ILE A 19 35.20 -5.52 -10.82
C ILE A 19 34.62 -6.68 -11.62
N ILE A 20 33.32 -6.67 -11.92
CA ILE A 20 32.66 -7.70 -12.72
C ILE A 20 33.27 -7.76 -14.14
N GLY A 21 33.50 -6.60 -14.77
CA GLY A 21 34.15 -6.53 -16.07
C GLY A 21 35.58 -7.09 -16.05
N LEU A 22 36.34 -6.79 -15.00
CA LEU A 22 37.72 -7.25 -14.84
C LEU A 22 37.79 -8.77 -14.64
N ILE A 23 36.90 -9.33 -13.82
CA ILE A 23 36.75 -10.79 -13.63
C ILE A 23 36.38 -11.46 -14.96
N GLY A 24 35.49 -10.84 -15.75
CA GLY A 24 35.11 -11.32 -17.08
C GLY A 24 36.29 -11.36 -18.07
N ILE A 25 37.14 -10.33 -18.09
CA ILE A 25 38.31 -10.30 -18.98
C ILE A 25 39.35 -11.35 -18.54
N ILE A 26 39.57 -11.48 -17.22
CA ILE A 26 40.49 -12.48 -16.66
C ILE A 26 40.03 -13.91 -17.01
N SER A 27 38.73 -14.21 -16.88
CA SER A 27 38.19 -15.54 -17.18
C SER A 27 38.34 -15.90 -18.66
N VAL A 28 38.14 -14.94 -19.58
CA VAL A 28 38.38 -15.13 -21.01
C VAL A 28 39.87 -15.44 -21.27
N LYS A 29 40.79 -14.71 -20.64
CA LYS A 29 42.24 -14.93 -20.81
C LYS A 29 42.70 -16.28 -20.27
N LEU A 30 42.19 -16.71 -19.11
CA LEU A 30 42.46 -18.04 -18.55
C LEU A 30 41.95 -19.15 -19.47
N THR A 31 40.75 -18.99 -20.04
CA THR A 31 40.14 -19.96 -20.93
C THR A 31 40.88 -20.04 -22.27
N SER A 32 41.35 -18.89 -22.78
CA SER A 32 42.21 -18.81 -23.98
C SER A 32 43.53 -19.55 -23.78
N LEU A 33 44.18 -19.39 -22.61
CA LEU A 33 45.41 -20.11 -22.27
C LEU A 33 45.17 -21.62 -22.11
N ALA A 34 44.08 -22.01 -21.44
CA ALA A 34 43.76 -23.42 -21.20
C ALA A 34 43.42 -24.20 -22.49
N LYS A 35 42.83 -23.52 -23.49
CA LYS A 35 42.43 -24.14 -24.76
C LYS A 35 43.44 -23.92 -25.90
N GLY A 36 44.51 -23.15 -25.67
CA GLY A 36 45.51 -22.84 -26.69
C GLY A 36 44.98 -22.03 -27.89
N ILE A 37 43.80 -21.41 -27.75
CA ILE A 37 43.14 -20.61 -28.78
C ILE A 37 43.34 -19.12 -28.50
N THR A 38 43.23 -18.28 -29.53
CA THR A 38 43.43 -16.84 -29.36
C THR A 38 42.30 -16.19 -28.54
N PHE A 39 42.63 -15.10 -27.85
CA PHE A 39 41.67 -14.35 -27.02
C PHE A 39 40.42 -13.92 -27.78
N GLN A 40 40.58 -13.47 -29.04
CA GLN A 40 39.46 -13.10 -29.90
C GLN A 40 38.56 -14.29 -30.26
N GLN A 41 39.15 -15.48 -30.40
CA GLN A 41 38.42 -16.70 -30.71
C GLN A 41 37.66 -17.21 -29.49
N THR A 42 38.25 -17.11 -28.29
CA THR A 42 37.56 -17.39 -27.02
C THR A 42 36.43 -16.41 -26.76
N LEU A 43 36.61 -15.12 -27.09
CA LEU A 43 35.53 -14.14 -27.02
C LEU A 43 34.39 -14.46 -28.00
N ARG A 44 34.72 -14.86 -29.24
CA ARG A 44 33.70 -15.33 -30.19
C ARG A 44 33.01 -16.58 -29.68
N ASP A 45 33.73 -17.56 -29.16
CA ASP A 45 33.15 -18.79 -28.62
C ASP A 45 32.23 -18.53 -27.42
N ILE A 46 32.56 -17.57 -26.55
CA ILE A 46 31.73 -17.15 -25.41
C ILE A 46 30.51 -16.36 -25.89
N TYR A 47 30.68 -15.51 -26.90
CA TYR A 47 29.60 -14.72 -27.49
C TYR A 47 28.65 -15.58 -28.36
N GLU A 48 29.20 -16.58 -29.06
CA GLU A 48 28.51 -17.61 -29.81
C GLU A 48 27.99 -18.73 -28.91
N PHE A 49 28.42 -18.79 -27.63
CA PHE A 49 27.81 -19.61 -26.58
C PHE A 49 26.38 -19.10 -26.40
N LYS A 50 25.50 -19.72 -27.19
CA LYS A 50 24.12 -19.41 -27.57
C LYS A 50 23.13 -19.35 -26.41
N VAL A 51 23.46 -18.72 -25.29
CA VAL A 51 22.42 -18.15 -24.43
C VAL A 51 21.95 -16.90 -25.15
N LYS A 52 21.00 -17.08 -26.07
CA LYS A 52 20.32 -15.98 -26.76
C LYS A 52 19.97 -14.97 -25.67
N ILE A 53 20.51 -13.75 -25.75
CA ILE A 53 20.23 -12.65 -24.82
C ILE A 53 18.72 -12.52 -24.54
N VAL A 54 17.91 -12.90 -25.54
CA VAL A 54 16.47 -13.13 -25.45
C VAL A 54 16.05 -13.97 -24.24
N TYR A 55 16.66 -15.13 -23.97
CA TYR A 55 16.35 -15.98 -22.83
C TYR A 55 16.72 -15.34 -21.49
N VAL A 56 17.84 -14.61 -21.42
CA VAL A 56 18.23 -13.88 -20.21
C VAL A 56 17.21 -12.78 -19.91
N ALA A 57 16.80 -12.03 -20.93
CA ALA A 57 15.74 -11.03 -20.83
C ALA A 57 14.40 -11.67 -20.44
N LEU A 58 14.08 -12.85 -20.96
CA LEU A 58 12.85 -13.59 -20.66
C LEU A 58 12.84 -14.06 -19.19
N ILE A 59 13.94 -14.59 -18.68
CA ILE A 59 14.09 -14.98 -17.26
C ILE A 59 13.95 -13.77 -16.34
N LEU A 60 14.58 -12.65 -16.69
CA LEU A 60 14.46 -11.41 -15.90
C LEU A 60 13.01 -10.89 -15.90
N LEU A 61 12.32 -10.95 -17.04
CA LEU A 61 10.93 -10.52 -17.18
C LEU A 61 9.98 -11.43 -16.38
N VAL A 62 10.15 -12.75 -16.46
CA VAL A 62 9.38 -13.73 -15.66
C VAL A 62 9.66 -13.54 -14.17
N SER A 63 10.93 -13.39 -13.77
CA SER A 63 11.32 -13.14 -12.38
C SER A 63 10.71 -11.83 -11.84
N PHE A 64 10.68 -10.78 -12.65
CA PHE A 64 10.06 -9.50 -12.28
C PHE A 64 8.54 -9.63 -12.09
N ILE A 65 7.86 -10.34 -12.99
CA ILE A 65 6.42 -10.61 -12.87
C ILE A 65 6.13 -11.42 -11.60
N LEU A 66 6.88 -12.50 -11.36
CA LEU A 66 6.74 -13.31 -10.14
C LEU A 66 6.97 -12.46 -8.89
N PHE A 67 8.03 -11.64 -8.86
CA PHE A 67 8.31 -10.73 -7.75
C PHE A 67 7.16 -9.74 -7.50
N GLN A 68 6.51 -9.23 -8.54
CA GLN A 68 5.33 -8.37 -8.40
C GLN A 68 4.11 -9.11 -7.85
N VAL A 69 3.86 -10.34 -8.31
CA VAL A 69 2.74 -11.16 -7.83
C VAL A 69 2.94 -11.61 -6.39
N PHE A 70 4.17 -11.98 -6.01
CA PHE A 70 4.53 -12.35 -4.64
C PHE A 70 4.63 -11.15 -3.69
N LYS A 71 4.65 -9.92 -4.22
CA LYS A 71 4.44 -8.69 -3.45
C LYS A 71 2.97 -8.54 -3.02
N LYS A 72 2.35 -9.59 -2.48
CA LYS A 72 1.19 -9.44 -1.61
C LYS A 72 1.64 -8.65 -0.39
N LYS A 73 1.28 -7.37 -0.36
CA LYS A 73 1.36 -6.57 0.87
C LYS A 73 0.57 -7.35 1.92
N ARG A 74 1.26 -7.87 2.95
CA ARG A 74 0.59 -8.41 4.13
C ARG A 74 -0.25 -7.26 4.68
N SER A 75 -1.57 -7.34 4.48
CA SER A 75 -2.48 -6.36 5.05
C SER A 75 -2.44 -6.57 6.55
N TYR A 76 -2.24 -5.49 7.30
CA TYR A 76 -2.27 -5.55 8.76
C TYR A 76 -3.62 -6.08 9.28
N TYR A 77 -4.69 -5.86 8.51
CA TYR A 77 -6.04 -6.31 8.83
C TYR A 77 -6.47 -7.51 7.98
N SER A 78 -7.22 -8.43 8.60
CA SER A 78 -7.88 -9.56 7.93
C SER A 78 -8.95 -9.09 6.92
N LYS A 79 -9.45 -9.99 6.08
CA LYS A 79 -10.54 -9.67 5.15
C LYS A 79 -11.81 -9.22 5.89
N ALA A 80 -12.17 -9.91 6.97
CA ALA A 80 -13.32 -9.59 7.79
C ALA A 80 -13.16 -8.22 8.48
N GLN A 81 -11.98 -7.95 9.03
CA GLN A 81 -11.66 -6.64 9.61
C GLN A 81 -11.75 -5.51 8.57
N ASN A 82 -11.22 -5.73 7.36
CA ASN A 82 -11.33 -4.74 6.28
C ASN A 82 -12.77 -4.52 5.81
N LYS A 83 -13.64 -5.55 5.86
CA LYS A 83 -15.06 -5.41 5.58
C LYS A 83 -15.73 -4.53 6.63
N LEU A 84 -15.51 -4.82 7.91
CA LEU A 84 -16.09 -4.05 9.02
C LEU A 84 -15.59 -2.60 9.04
N ARG A 85 -14.32 -2.34 8.67
CA ARG A 85 -13.78 -0.97 8.55
C ARG A 85 -14.48 -0.09 7.51
N LYS A 86 -15.22 -0.68 6.57
CA LYS A 86 -16.04 0.07 5.61
C LYS A 86 -17.38 0.51 6.22
N PHE A 87 -17.80 -0.09 7.33
CA PHE A 87 -18.94 0.36 8.13
C PHE A 87 -18.50 1.54 8.99
N ASN A 88 -18.43 2.72 8.38
CA ASN A 88 -17.78 3.90 8.95
C ASN A 88 -18.61 5.18 8.82
N ARG A 89 -19.85 5.05 8.37
CA ARG A 89 -20.78 6.17 8.20
C ARG A 89 -22.22 5.72 8.34
N ASN A 90 -23.07 6.61 8.82
CA ASN A 90 -24.52 6.46 8.81
C ASN A 90 -25.17 7.82 8.59
N LEU A 91 -26.23 7.89 7.80
CA LEU A 91 -27.00 9.11 7.57
C LEU A 91 -28.35 8.94 8.23
N ASP A 92 -28.69 9.84 9.15
CA ASP A 92 -30.05 9.96 9.65
C ASP A 92 -30.90 10.72 8.63
N PRO A 93 -31.88 10.07 7.98
CA PRO A 93 -32.72 10.72 6.98
C PRO A 93 -33.67 11.76 7.57
N GLU A 94 -34.02 11.67 8.85
CA GLU A 94 -34.95 12.60 9.48
C GLU A 94 -34.28 13.94 9.77
N THR A 95 -33.08 13.89 10.35
CA THR A 95 -32.34 15.10 10.73
C THR A 95 -31.36 15.58 9.65
N GLY A 96 -31.04 14.75 8.66
CA GLY A 96 -29.99 15.03 7.68
C GLY A 96 -28.61 15.13 8.32
N ILE A 97 -28.38 14.38 9.41
CA ILE A 97 -27.10 14.33 10.11
C ILE A 97 -26.34 13.09 9.67
N LEU A 98 -25.15 13.30 9.13
CA LEU A 98 -24.22 12.27 8.72
C LEU A 98 -23.21 12.02 9.83
N TYR A 99 -23.29 10.84 10.42
CA TYR A 99 -22.30 10.31 11.36
C TYR A 99 -21.16 9.68 10.57
N LYS A 100 -19.92 9.99 10.94
CA LYS A 100 -18.72 9.29 10.45
C LYS A 100 -17.85 8.87 11.62
N TRP A 101 -17.26 7.70 11.51
CA TRP A 101 -16.33 7.17 12.53
C TRP A 101 -15.26 6.33 11.85
N LYS A 102 -14.30 5.86 12.63
CA LYS A 102 -13.34 4.84 12.19
C LYS A 102 -13.48 3.61 13.06
N VAL A 103 -13.39 2.44 12.44
CA VAL A 103 -13.34 1.16 13.15
C VAL A 103 -11.90 0.72 13.32
N TYR A 104 -11.55 0.38 14.56
CA TYR A 104 -10.27 -0.19 14.96
C TYR A 104 -10.50 -1.50 15.71
N PHE A 105 -9.41 -2.21 15.98
CA PHE A 105 -9.45 -3.51 16.66
C PHE A 105 -8.49 -3.49 17.82
N LYS A 106 -8.95 -4.00 18.97
CA LYS A 106 -8.12 -4.24 20.15
C LYS A 106 -7.19 -5.44 19.90
N SER A 107 -6.23 -5.65 20.80
CA SER A 107 -5.27 -6.76 20.70
C SER A 107 -5.93 -8.14 20.73
N ASN A 108 -7.10 -8.26 21.36
CA ASN A 108 -7.92 -9.49 21.39
C ASN A 108 -8.78 -9.67 20.12
N GLY A 109 -8.75 -8.72 19.18
CA GLY A 109 -9.52 -8.75 17.94
C GLY A 109 -10.87 -8.06 18.02
N ASP A 110 -11.31 -7.58 19.20
CA ASP A 110 -12.61 -6.93 19.35
C ASP A 110 -12.64 -5.59 18.62
N PRO A 111 -13.70 -5.29 17.85
CA PRO A 111 -13.84 -4.02 17.20
C PRO A 111 -14.27 -2.92 18.17
N PHE A 112 -13.85 -1.70 17.90
CA PHE A 112 -14.33 -0.49 18.57
C PHE A 112 -14.31 0.70 17.60
N ILE A 113 -15.04 1.75 17.93
CA ILE A 113 -15.06 2.98 17.14
C ILE A 113 -14.22 4.10 17.75
N SER A 114 -13.61 4.91 16.90
CA SER A 114 -12.97 6.18 17.27
C SER A 114 -13.30 7.26 16.25
N ASP A 115 -12.93 8.50 16.58
CA ASP A 115 -13.03 9.67 15.70
C ASP A 115 -14.48 9.86 15.22
N LEU A 116 -15.46 9.73 16.12
CA LEU A 116 -16.86 9.99 15.81
C LEU A 116 -17.03 11.48 15.52
N GLU A 117 -17.57 11.78 14.34
CA GLU A 117 -17.80 13.14 13.87
C GLU A 117 -19.18 13.26 13.24
N PHE A 118 -19.78 14.42 13.41
CA PHE A 118 -21.10 14.75 12.90
C PHE A 118 -20.99 15.78 11.77
N TYR A 119 -21.80 15.59 10.73
CA TYR A 119 -21.83 16.44 9.54
C TYR A 119 -23.28 16.78 9.18
N CYS A 120 -23.53 18.01 8.76
CA CYS A 120 -24.85 18.48 8.34
C CYS A 120 -24.95 18.35 6.84
N THR A 121 -25.90 17.56 6.33
CA THR A 121 -26.11 17.39 4.88
C THR A 121 -27.20 18.30 4.32
N LYS A 122 -27.80 19.17 5.13
CA LYS A 122 -28.84 20.14 4.70
C LYS A 122 -28.27 21.34 3.90
N HIS A 123 -27.05 21.24 3.40
CA HIS A 123 -26.36 22.29 2.68
C HIS A 123 -25.88 21.73 1.34
N ASP A 124 -26.05 22.51 0.27
CA ASP A 124 -26.11 21.99 -1.11
C ASP A 124 -24.80 21.38 -1.64
N ASP A 125 -23.64 21.86 -1.17
CA ASP A 125 -22.38 21.47 -1.80
C ASP A 125 -21.62 20.38 -1.02
N ILE A 126 -21.40 20.61 0.28
CA ILE A 126 -20.49 19.79 1.09
C ILE A 126 -21.09 19.63 2.48
N PRO A 127 -21.18 18.39 3.02
CA PRO A 127 -21.60 18.19 4.38
C PRO A 127 -20.73 18.97 5.36
N LEU A 128 -21.33 19.88 6.13
CA LEU A 128 -20.60 20.75 7.03
C LEU A 128 -20.33 20.04 8.35
N ARG A 129 -19.05 19.95 8.73
CA ARG A 129 -18.67 19.38 10.03
C ARG A 129 -19.25 20.21 11.16
N PHE A 130 -19.80 19.54 12.15
CA PHE A 130 -20.33 20.19 13.35
C PHE A 130 -19.19 20.80 14.19
N ILE A 131 -19.48 21.92 14.84
CA ILE A 131 -18.58 22.55 15.81
C ILE A 131 -19.31 22.57 17.15
N ARG A 132 -18.70 21.99 18.19
CA ARG A 132 -19.33 21.84 19.52
C ARG A 132 -20.71 21.20 19.45
N ASN A 133 -20.84 20.13 18.66
CA ASN A 133 -22.08 19.36 18.48
C ASN A 133 -23.24 20.10 17.83
N ASN A 134 -22.98 21.22 17.13
CA ASN A 134 -23.98 21.95 16.35
C ASN A 134 -23.51 22.24 14.92
N CYS A 135 -24.47 22.39 14.00
CA CYS A 135 -24.18 22.95 12.69
C CYS A 135 -23.74 24.43 12.83
N PRO A 136 -22.62 24.84 12.19
CA PRO A 136 -22.13 26.22 12.30
C PRO A 136 -22.94 27.24 11.48
N MET A 137 -23.86 26.79 10.60
CA MET A 137 -24.66 27.69 9.77
C MET A 137 -25.80 28.29 10.56
N ASN A 138 -25.82 29.62 10.64
CA ASN A 138 -26.91 30.38 11.25
C ASN A 138 -28.23 30.12 10.51
N GLY A 139 -29.29 29.81 11.27
CA GLY A 139 -30.61 29.52 10.70
C GLY A 139 -30.81 28.08 10.24
N CYS A 140 -29.78 27.23 10.28
CA CYS A 140 -29.95 25.80 10.04
C CYS A 140 -30.67 25.15 11.23
N GLU A 141 -31.63 24.26 10.99
CA GLU A 141 -32.32 23.52 12.06
C GLU A 141 -31.32 22.74 12.94
N ASN A 142 -30.29 22.18 12.31
CA ASN A 142 -29.23 21.41 12.97
C ASN A 142 -28.25 22.29 13.78
N SER A 143 -28.41 23.62 13.77
CA SER A 143 -27.62 24.54 14.64
C SER A 143 -28.09 24.51 16.10
N ARG A 144 -29.31 24.00 16.36
CA ARG A 144 -29.93 23.96 17.68
C ARG A 144 -30.07 22.54 18.24
N VAL A 145 -29.68 21.53 17.46
CA VAL A 145 -29.81 20.13 17.83
C VAL A 145 -28.77 19.78 18.88
N ARG A 146 -29.22 19.29 20.03
CA ARG A 146 -28.31 18.80 21.08
C ARG A 146 -27.96 17.34 20.80
N LEU A 147 -26.80 17.10 20.19
CA LEU A 147 -26.31 15.75 19.99
C LEU A 147 -25.70 15.17 21.26
N ASP A 148 -26.16 13.98 21.63
CA ASP A 148 -25.51 13.15 22.64
C ASP A 148 -24.41 12.31 21.98
N GLU A 149 -23.19 12.84 22.00
CA GLU A 149 -22.02 12.17 21.43
C GLU A 149 -21.73 10.83 22.12
N PHE A 150 -21.89 10.76 23.45
CA PHE A 150 -21.58 9.57 24.22
C PHE A 150 -22.60 8.45 23.95
N GLY A 151 -23.89 8.79 24.01
CA GLY A 151 -24.97 7.84 23.68
C GLY A 151 -24.88 7.37 22.23
N THR A 152 -24.63 8.29 21.29
CA THR A 152 -24.46 7.94 19.88
C THR A 152 -23.27 7.01 19.67
N LYS A 153 -22.12 7.31 20.31
CA LYS A 153 -20.94 6.45 20.24
C LYS A 153 -21.26 5.04 20.74
N ASN A 154 -21.86 4.93 21.93
CA ASN A 154 -22.19 3.64 22.53
C ASN A 154 -23.16 2.83 21.66
N HIS A 155 -24.14 3.49 21.05
CA HIS A 155 -25.08 2.86 20.14
C HIS A 155 -24.40 2.34 18.87
N ILE A 156 -23.58 3.16 18.20
CA ILE A 156 -22.84 2.76 16.99
C ILE A 156 -21.87 1.62 17.32
N GLU A 157 -21.16 1.70 18.43
CA GLU A 157 -20.23 0.65 18.87
C GLU A 157 -20.96 -0.68 19.08
N SER A 158 -22.16 -0.65 19.68
CA SER A 158 -23.02 -1.82 19.83
C SER A 158 -23.43 -2.43 18.48
N ILE A 159 -23.74 -1.59 17.48
CA ILE A 159 -24.04 -2.05 16.12
C ILE A 159 -22.80 -2.68 15.47
N VAL A 160 -21.63 -2.05 15.61
CA VAL A 160 -20.37 -2.56 15.08
C VAL A 160 -20.03 -3.94 15.66
N ILE A 161 -20.23 -4.12 16.97
CA ILE A 161 -20.02 -5.41 17.64
C ILE A 161 -21.00 -6.46 17.11
N ASN A 162 -22.29 -6.12 17.01
CA ASN A 162 -23.30 -7.04 16.44
C ASN A 162 -22.99 -7.44 15.00
N GLU A 163 -22.51 -6.50 14.16
CA GLU A 163 -22.08 -6.81 12.79
C GLU A 163 -20.81 -7.66 12.75
N TRP A 164 -19.93 -7.55 13.74
CA TRP A 164 -18.76 -8.40 13.87
C TRP A 164 -19.12 -9.84 14.23
N GLU A 165 -20.04 -10.04 15.18
CA GLU A 165 -20.47 -11.37 15.64
C GLU A 165 -21.23 -12.18 14.58
N LYS A 166 -21.86 -11.51 13.61
CA LYS A 166 -22.55 -12.16 12.48
C LYS A 166 -21.62 -12.69 11.38
N ASN A 167 -20.35 -12.29 11.36
CA ASN A 167 -19.38 -12.67 10.32
C ASN A 167 -18.44 -13.80 10.79
#